data_AF-Q1Z5B6-F1
#
_entry.id   AF-Q1Z5B6-F1
#
_cell.length_a   1.000
_cell.length_b   1.000
_cell.length_c   1.000
_cell.angle_alpha   90.00
_cell.angle_beta   90.00
_cell.angle_gamma   90.00
#
_symmetry.space_group_name_H-M   'P 1'
#
loop_
_entity.id
_entity.type
_entity.pdbx_description
1 polymer ?
#
loop_
_entity_poly.entity_id
_entity_poly.type
_entity_poly.pdbx_seq_one_letter_code
_entity_poly.pdbx_strand_id
1 'polypeptide(L)'
;MNRKNISIEISKDHPAYQWAKRQSDSVNAMGHIGTHIDCYTKIPLEATYTTPVHIINCSEAMPTLAQVETLNLSGKSLVLYTGNFEKNGYGNSNYGAKSTVLNSDVLDSILNSSPMFIAIDSYGIGAHGDEHISFDKRCEENNCFVIENICLTKVMLGTLDSLEISFDPTSASTGKRCDVIAVSDEQLGKEGAACEL
;
A
#
# COMPACT_ATOMS: atom_id res chain seq x y z
N MET A 1 14.52 5.78 17.52
CA MET A 1 13.71 5.60 16.30
C MET A 1 14.56 4.90 15.24
N ASN A 2 14.21 3.65 14.97
CA ASN A 2 14.73 2.88 13.86
C ASN A 2 13.91 3.19 12.61
N ARG A 3 14.57 3.24 11.46
CA ARG A 3 13.97 3.54 10.15
C ARG A 3 14.32 2.41 9.20
N LYS A 4 13.33 1.83 8.54
CA LYS A 4 13.52 0.78 7.52
C LYS A 4 12.76 1.17 6.26
N ASN A 5 13.45 1.21 5.12
CA ASN A 5 12.79 1.33 3.83
C ASN A 5 11.99 0.04 3.57
N ILE A 6 10.70 0.18 3.31
CA ILE A 6 9.77 -0.91 3.04
C ILE A 6 9.14 -0.77 1.65
N SER A 7 9.76 0.01 0.78
CA SER A 7 9.35 0.19 -0.61
C SER A 7 10.00 -0.87 -1.48
N ILE A 8 9.21 -1.46 -2.37
CA ILE A 8 9.67 -2.38 -3.40
C ILE A 8 10.18 -1.58 -4.59
N GLU A 9 11.50 -1.64 -4.78
CA GLU A 9 12.17 -1.17 -5.98
C GLU A 9 12.36 -2.31 -6.95
N ILE A 10 12.03 -2.08 -8.22
CA ILE A 10 12.07 -3.11 -9.26
C ILE A 10 13.22 -2.82 -10.22
N SER A 11 14.15 -3.75 -10.30
CA SER A 11 15.24 -3.76 -11.25
C SER A 11 14.75 -3.92 -12.69
N LYS A 12 15.57 -3.48 -13.65
CA LYS A 12 15.24 -3.56 -15.07
C LYS A 12 15.06 -5.00 -15.55
N ASP A 13 15.69 -5.97 -14.91
CA ASP A 13 15.65 -7.37 -15.32
C ASP A 13 14.44 -8.13 -14.72
N HIS A 14 13.74 -7.53 -13.76
CA HIS A 14 12.57 -8.15 -13.14
C HIS A 14 11.40 -8.31 -14.13
N PRO A 15 10.65 -9.43 -14.10
CA PRO A 15 9.54 -9.69 -15.03
C PRO A 15 8.47 -8.58 -15.07
N ALA A 16 8.11 -8.00 -13.93
CA ALA A 16 7.15 -6.90 -13.85
C ALA A 16 7.62 -5.64 -14.62
N TYR A 17 8.92 -5.30 -14.53
CA TYR A 17 9.49 -4.19 -15.29
C TYR A 17 9.43 -4.46 -16.79
N GLN A 18 9.83 -5.67 -17.20
CA GLN A 18 9.80 -6.08 -18.61
C GLN A 18 8.37 -6.10 -19.17
N TRP A 19 7.39 -6.51 -18.37
CA TRP A 19 5.97 -6.47 -18.73
C TRP A 19 5.47 -5.03 -18.91
N ALA A 20 5.73 -4.15 -17.93
CA ALA A 20 5.24 -2.78 -17.95
C ALA A 20 5.85 -1.98 -19.11
N LYS A 21 7.13 -2.23 -19.43
CA LYS A 21 7.80 -1.61 -20.58
C LYS A 21 7.21 -1.99 -21.94
N ARG A 22 6.55 -3.15 -22.03
CA ARG A 22 5.92 -3.65 -23.28
C ARG A 22 4.49 -3.17 -23.46
N GLN A 23 3.89 -2.49 -22.47
CA GLN A 23 2.54 -1.95 -22.59
C GLN A 23 2.51 -0.76 -23.54
N SER A 24 1.37 -0.57 -24.22
CA SER A 24 1.17 0.58 -25.11
C SER A 24 1.29 1.91 -24.36
N ASP A 25 0.78 1.95 -23.13
CA ASP A 25 1.02 3.04 -22.17
C ASP A 25 2.04 2.60 -21.12
N SER A 26 3.30 2.51 -21.54
CA SER A 26 4.38 2.07 -20.67
C SER A 26 4.65 3.06 -19.53
N VAL A 27 4.39 4.37 -19.72
CA VAL A 27 4.54 5.37 -18.66
C VAL A 27 3.56 5.07 -17.53
N ASN A 28 2.28 4.85 -17.87
CA ASN A 28 1.30 4.53 -16.84
C ASN A 28 1.57 3.17 -16.20
N ALA A 29 1.84 2.13 -16.99
CA ALA A 29 2.14 0.80 -16.46
C ALA A 29 3.37 0.81 -15.52
N MET A 30 4.38 1.65 -15.79
CA MET A 30 5.59 1.73 -14.97
C MET A 30 5.37 2.43 -13.63
N GLY A 31 4.33 3.25 -13.52
CA GLY A 31 3.89 3.85 -12.26
C GLY A 31 3.20 2.88 -11.30
N HIS A 32 2.63 1.81 -11.85
CA HIS A 32 1.84 0.78 -11.16
C HIS A 32 2.64 -0.49 -10.78
N ILE A 33 3.98 -0.43 -10.83
CA ILE A 33 4.83 -1.55 -10.41
C ILE A 33 5.76 -1.16 -9.27
N GLY A 34 5.95 -2.08 -8.34
CA GLY A 34 6.66 -1.85 -7.08
C GLY A 34 5.76 -1.12 -6.10
N THR A 35 6.36 -0.50 -5.09
CA THR A 35 5.59 0.35 -4.17
C THR A 35 5.17 1.63 -4.88
N HIS A 36 3.87 1.90 -4.83
CA HIS A 36 3.28 3.06 -5.47
C HIS A 36 2.01 3.50 -4.73
N ILE A 37 1.63 4.76 -4.98
CA ILE A 37 0.38 5.36 -4.56
C ILE A 37 -0.53 5.55 -5.78
N ASP A 38 -1.78 5.12 -5.65
CA ASP A 38 -2.78 5.27 -6.70
C ASP A 38 -3.49 6.62 -6.61
N CYS A 39 -3.58 7.30 -7.76
CA CYS A 39 -4.05 8.67 -7.92
C CYS A 39 -4.71 8.85 -9.30
N TYR A 40 -5.98 8.47 -9.42
CA TYR A 40 -6.76 8.51 -10.65
C TYR A 40 -7.49 9.83 -10.90
N THR A 41 -7.99 10.45 -9.84
CA THR A 41 -8.82 11.67 -9.86
C THR A 41 -8.25 12.78 -8.99
N LYS A 42 -7.50 12.42 -7.94
CA LYS A 42 -6.86 13.34 -7.02
C LYS A 42 -5.46 12.87 -6.66
N ILE A 43 -4.64 13.82 -6.23
CA ILE A 43 -3.32 13.57 -5.63
C ILE A 43 -3.31 14.10 -4.18
N PRO A 44 -2.48 13.54 -3.28
CA PRO A 44 -2.25 14.13 -1.98
C PRO A 44 -1.75 15.58 -2.12
N LEU A 45 -2.08 16.42 -1.12
CA LEU A 45 -1.77 17.85 -1.15
C LEU A 45 -0.26 18.12 -1.08
N GLU A 46 0.45 17.34 -0.27
CA GLU A 46 1.88 17.44 -0.05
C GLU A 46 2.60 16.27 -0.75
N ALA A 47 3.87 16.45 -1.06
CA ALA A 47 4.70 15.37 -1.62
C ALA A 47 5.31 14.46 -0.54
N THR A 48 5.27 14.89 0.72
CA THR A 48 5.87 14.17 1.85
C THR A 48 4.96 14.17 3.08
N TYR A 49 4.95 13.05 3.80
CA TYR A 49 4.13 12.86 4.98
C TYR A 49 4.85 12.06 6.06
N THR A 50 4.49 12.30 7.31
CA THR A 50 4.77 11.39 8.43
C THR A 50 3.46 11.14 9.16
N THR A 51 3.00 9.90 9.17
CA THR A 51 1.68 9.55 9.71
C THR A 51 1.79 8.44 10.74
N PRO A 52 1.21 8.58 11.95
CA PRO A 52 1.09 7.46 12.86
C PRO A 52 0.24 6.35 12.22
N VAL A 53 0.50 5.10 12.59
CA VAL A 53 -0.22 3.96 12.01
C VAL A 53 -1.31 3.42 12.93
N HIS A 54 -2.35 2.86 12.31
CA HIS A 54 -3.20 1.84 12.91
C HIS A 54 -3.06 0.57 12.07
N ILE A 55 -2.77 -0.56 12.68
CA ILE A 55 -2.48 -1.81 11.96
C ILE A 55 -3.63 -2.79 12.16
N ILE A 56 -4.13 -3.37 11.06
CA ILE A 56 -5.01 -4.54 11.10
C ILE A 56 -4.27 -5.73 10.50
N ASN A 57 -4.13 -6.79 11.29
CA ASN A 57 -3.59 -8.06 10.82
C ASN A 57 -4.64 -8.79 9.98
N CYS A 58 -4.43 -8.79 8.67
CA CYS A 58 -5.25 -9.39 7.63
C CYS A 58 -4.64 -10.69 7.06
N SER A 59 -3.69 -11.31 7.76
CA SER A 59 -3.02 -12.53 7.27
C SER A 59 -3.99 -13.69 7.00
N GLU A 60 -5.02 -13.82 7.83
CA GLU A 60 -6.08 -14.83 7.71
C GLU A 60 -7.30 -14.35 6.91
N ALA A 61 -7.77 -13.12 7.13
CA ALA A 61 -8.93 -12.55 6.45
C ALA A 61 -8.86 -11.01 6.41
N MET A 62 -9.50 -10.40 5.41
CA MET A 62 -9.67 -8.95 5.36
C MET A 62 -10.60 -8.45 6.48
N PRO A 63 -10.50 -7.17 6.90
CA PRO A 63 -11.27 -6.63 8.02
C PRO A 63 -12.78 -6.77 7.83
N THR A 64 -13.48 -7.01 8.93
CA THR A 64 -14.94 -6.99 9.02
C THR A 64 -15.43 -5.61 9.48
N LEU A 65 -16.72 -5.32 9.27
CA LEU A 65 -17.33 -4.05 9.68
C LEU A 65 -17.14 -3.77 11.19
N ALA A 66 -17.37 -4.77 12.03
CA ALA A 66 -17.21 -4.67 13.48
C ALA A 66 -15.77 -4.33 13.92
N GLN A 67 -14.76 -4.68 13.12
CA GLN A 67 -13.37 -4.34 13.43
C GLN A 67 -13.04 -2.89 13.10
N VAL A 68 -13.77 -2.26 12.18
CA VAL A 68 -13.45 -0.92 11.66
C VAL A 68 -14.41 0.17 12.14
N GLU A 69 -15.64 -0.17 12.53
CA GLU A 69 -16.70 0.80 12.84
C GLU A 69 -16.38 1.73 14.02
N THR A 70 -15.54 1.28 14.96
CA THR A 70 -15.15 2.07 16.14
C THR A 70 -13.77 2.72 16.02
N LEU A 71 -13.09 2.57 14.88
CA LEU A 71 -11.75 3.10 14.71
C LEU A 71 -11.76 4.63 14.56
N ASN A 72 -10.71 5.27 15.08
CA ASN A 72 -10.40 6.66 14.79
C ASN A 72 -9.09 6.71 14.00
N LEU A 73 -9.21 6.92 12.69
CA LEU A 73 -8.11 6.95 11.73
C LEU A 73 -7.75 8.37 11.28
N SER A 74 -8.40 9.41 11.81
CA SER A 74 -8.13 10.81 11.45
C SER A 74 -6.64 11.14 11.64
N GLY A 75 -5.99 11.53 10.54
CA GLY A 75 -4.56 11.87 10.53
C GLY A 75 -3.59 10.67 10.58
N LYS A 76 -4.11 9.44 10.42
CA LYS A 76 -3.32 8.20 10.48
C LYS A 76 -3.25 7.50 9.12
N SER A 77 -2.26 6.64 8.98
CA SER A 77 -2.27 5.58 7.96
C SER A 77 -2.91 4.32 8.54
N LEU A 78 -3.87 3.73 7.82
CA LEU A 78 -4.32 2.38 8.07
C LEU A 78 -3.38 1.41 7.36
N VAL A 79 -2.76 0.51 8.10
CA VAL A 79 -1.88 -0.53 7.56
C VAL A 79 -2.61 -1.86 7.57
N LEU A 80 -2.80 -2.45 6.40
CA LEU A 80 -3.41 -3.77 6.21
C LEU A 80 -2.29 -4.77 5.97
N TYR A 81 -1.91 -5.53 7.01
CA TYR A 81 -0.89 -6.57 6.87
C TYR A 81 -1.55 -7.89 6.44
N THR A 82 -1.36 -8.29 5.20
CA THR A 82 -1.92 -9.52 4.62
C THR A 82 -0.93 -10.69 4.67
N GLY A 83 0.35 -10.43 4.96
CA GLY A 83 1.44 -11.39 4.90
C GLY A 83 1.72 -11.89 3.48
N ASN A 84 1.15 -11.25 2.45
CA ASN A 84 1.25 -11.70 1.07
C ASN A 84 2.68 -11.55 0.55
N PHE A 85 3.28 -10.38 0.76
CA PHE A 85 4.67 -10.15 0.41
C PHE A 85 5.62 -11.13 1.12
N GLU A 86 5.51 -11.27 2.44
CA GLU A 86 6.38 -12.14 3.24
C GLU A 86 6.28 -13.62 2.82
N LYS A 87 5.09 -14.08 2.42
CA LYS A 87 4.84 -15.47 2.02
C LYS A 87 5.19 -15.76 0.57
N ASN A 88 4.82 -14.87 -0.35
CA ASN A 88 4.84 -15.14 -1.78
C ASN A 88 5.92 -14.36 -2.53
N GLY A 89 6.51 -13.32 -1.93
CA GLY A 89 7.28 -12.31 -2.64
C GLY A 89 6.41 -11.52 -3.62
N TYR A 90 6.98 -10.54 -4.32
CA TYR A 90 6.25 -9.69 -5.25
C TYR A 90 6.27 -10.22 -6.69
N GLY A 91 5.28 -9.80 -7.50
CA GLY A 91 5.35 -9.88 -8.97
C GLY A 91 5.18 -11.26 -9.59
N ASN A 92 4.61 -12.22 -8.85
CA ASN A 92 4.34 -13.58 -9.34
C ASN A 92 2.86 -13.95 -9.17
N SER A 93 2.44 -15.08 -9.76
CA SER A 93 1.04 -15.50 -9.76
C SER A 93 0.47 -15.79 -8.37
N ASN A 94 1.29 -16.27 -7.43
CA ASN A 94 0.83 -16.52 -6.06
C ASN A 94 0.57 -15.21 -5.31
N TYR A 95 1.38 -14.19 -5.55
CA TYR A 95 1.16 -12.84 -5.02
C TYR A 95 -0.15 -12.25 -5.54
N GLY A 96 -0.41 -12.32 -6.85
CA GLY A 96 -1.64 -11.82 -7.46
C GLY A 96 -2.90 -12.62 -7.10
N ALA A 97 -2.75 -13.88 -6.69
CA ALA A 97 -3.89 -14.73 -6.33
C ALA A 97 -4.44 -14.52 -4.90
N LYS A 98 -3.74 -13.78 -4.04
CA LYS A 98 -4.20 -13.52 -2.66
C LYS A 98 -5.44 -12.61 -2.71
N SER A 99 -6.58 -13.06 -2.20
CA SER A 99 -7.74 -12.16 -2.10
C SER A 99 -7.51 -11.09 -1.04
N THR A 100 -7.46 -9.83 -1.45
CA THR A 100 -7.33 -8.66 -0.56
C THR A 100 -8.49 -7.67 -0.71
N VAL A 101 -9.56 -8.10 -1.36
CA VAL A 101 -10.75 -7.29 -1.61
C VAL A 101 -11.46 -6.97 -0.29
N LEU A 102 -11.66 -5.69 -0.01
CA LEU A 102 -12.53 -5.22 1.06
C LEU A 102 -13.99 -5.35 0.62
N ASN A 103 -14.88 -5.68 1.55
CA ASN A 103 -16.29 -5.44 1.31
C ASN A 103 -16.54 -3.93 1.21
N SER A 104 -17.46 -3.51 0.35
CA SER A 104 -17.73 -2.08 0.12
C SER A 104 -18.14 -1.33 1.39
N ASP A 105 -18.95 -1.95 2.25
CA ASP A 105 -19.40 -1.36 3.53
C ASP A 105 -18.25 -1.19 4.54
N VAL A 106 -17.29 -2.11 4.52
CA VAL A 106 -16.05 -2.01 5.31
C VAL A 106 -15.20 -0.84 4.81
N LEU A 107 -15.04 -0.69 3.49
CA LEU A 107 -14.34 0.47 2.92
C LEU A 107 -15.03 1.78 3.33
N ASP A 108 -16.34 1.87 3.17
CA ASP A 108 -17.10 3.08 3.53
C ASP A 108 -16.94 3.40 5.02
N SER A 109 -16.97 2.39 5.90
CA SER A 109 -16.72 2.58 7.34
C SER A 109 -15.29 3.04 7.65
N ILE A 110 -14.28 2.53 6.94
CA ILE A 110 -12.90 2.99 7.06
C ILE A 110 -12.81 4.46 6.65
N LEU A 111 -13.35 4.83 5.49
CA LEU A 111 -13.29 6.19 4.95
C LEU A 111 -14.03 7.20 5.85
N ASN A 112 -15.14 6.81 6.47
CA ASN A 112 -15.85 7.63 7.45
C ASN A 112 -15.01 7.99 8.68
N SER A 113 -13.95 7.23 8.97
CA SER A 113 -13.00 7.53 10.05
C SER A 113 -11.79 8.37 9.60
N SER A 114 -11.80 8.83 8.35
CA SER A 114 -10.85 9.77 7.73
C SER A 114 -9.36 9.39 7.79
N PRO A 115 -8.95 8.16 7.42
CA PRO A 115 -7.54 7.83 7.24
C PRO A 115 -6.92 8.70 6.14
N MET A 116 -5.65 9.06 6.33
CA MET A 116 -4.87 9.75 5.28
C MET A 116 -4.43 8.77 4.18
N PHE A 117 -4.04 7.56 4.58
CA PHE A 117 -3.60 6.53 3.66
C PHE A 117 -4.14 5.16 4.09
N ILE A 118 -4.33 4.28 3.11
CA ILE A 118 -4.46 2.84 3.31
C ILE A 118 -3.23 2.20 2.69
N ALA A 119 -2.35 1.61 3.50
CA ALA A 119 -1.12 0.99 3.04
C ALA A 119 -1.21 -0.54 3.19
N ILE A 120 -0.86 -1.28 2.14
CA ILE A 120 -1.04 -2.74 2.08
C ILE A 120 0.17 -3.46 1.46
N ASP A 121 0.54 -4.62 2.01
CA ASP A 121 1.61 -5.50 1.50
C ASP A 121 1.12 -6.45 0.38
N SER A 122 0.22 -5.94 -0.47
CA SER A 122 -0.43 -6.67 -1.56
C SER A 122 -0.79 -5.70 -2.72
N TYR A 123 -1.45 -6.21 -3.76
CA TYR A 123 -1.84 -5.49 -4.98
C TYR A 123 -3.04 -4.53 -4.82
N GLY A 124 -3.42 -4.15 -3.60
CA GLY A 124 -4.56 -3.25 -3.37
C GLY A 124 -5.74 -3.88 -2.63
N ILE A 125 -6.83 -3.11 -2.60
CA ILE A 125 -8.00 -3.38 -1.74
C ILE A 125 -9.31 -3.66 -2.51
N GLY A 126 -9.32 -3.53 -3.84
CA GLY A 126 -10.45 -3.90 -4.71
C GLY A 126 -10.14 -5.13 -5.56
N ALA A 127 -11.16 -5.76 -6.17
CA ALA A 127 -10.88 -6.79 -7.17
C ALA A 127 -10.29 -6.18 -8.44
N HIS A 128 -9.46 -6.94 -9.15
CA HIS A 128 -8.82 -6.48 -10.39
C HIS A 128 -9.78 -5.83 -11.39
N GLY A 129 -9.30 -4.83 -12.12
CA GLY A 129 -10.04 -4.15 -13.18
C GLY A 129 -10.82 -2.94 -12.66
N ASP A 130 -12.05 -2.77 -13.11
CA ASP A 130 -12.83 -1.55 -12.84
C ASP A 130 -13.16 -1.37 -11.35
N GLU A 131 -13.32 -2.48 -10.60
CA GLU A 131 -13.63 -2.41 -9.18
C GLU A 131 -12.46 -1.82 -8.38
N HIS A 132 -11.22 -2.27 -8.64
CA HIS A 132 -9.98 -1.71 -8.10
C HIS A 132 -9.96 -0.19 -8.22
N ILE A 133 -10.09 0.30 -9.46
CA ILE A 133 -10.07 1.73 -9.77
C ILE A 133 -11.23 2.46 -9.06
N SER A 134 -12.39 1.83 -8.92
CA SER A 134 -13.53 2.42 -8.24
C SER A 134 -13.30 2.59 -6.74
N PHE A 135 -12.54 1.69 -6.11
CA PHE A 135 -12.20 1.78 -4.70
C PHE A 135 -11.16 2.86 -4.46
N ASP A 136 -10.12 2.96 -5.29
CA ASP A 136 -9.10 4.00 -5.16
C ASP A 136 -9.71 5.39 -5.35
N LYS A 137 -10.56 5.58 -6.37
CA LYS A 137 -11.28 6.84 -6.56
C LYS A 137 -12.16 7.20 -5.36
N ARG A 138 -12.80 6.22 -4.74
CA ARG A 138 -13.60 6.45 -3.53
C ARG A 138 -12.73 6.86 -2.34
N CYS A 139 -11.54 6.27 -2.19
CA CYS A 139 -10.56 6.74 -1.23
C CYS A 139 -10.20 8.21 -1.51
N GLU A 140 -9.87 8.53 -2.75
CA GLU A 140 -9.44 9.87 -3.18
C GLU A 140 -10.51 10.95 -2.93
N GLU A 141 -11.79 10.63 -3.20
CA GLU A 141 -12.94 11.48 -2.89
C GLU A 141 -13.01 11.83 -1.40
N ASN A 142 -12.53 10.94 -0.53
CA ASN A 142 -12.46 11.12 0.92
C ASN A 142 -11.12 11.66 1.42
N ASN A 143 -10.21 12.11 0.53
CA ASN A 143 -8.84 12.52 0.85
C ASN A 143 -7.98 11.42 1.47
N CYS A 144 -8.32 10.17 1.18
CA CYS A 144 -7.53 8.99 1.51
C CYS A 144 -6.85 8.47 0.23
N PHE A 145 -5.66 7.89 0.33
CA PHE A 145 -4.96 7.35 -0.84
C PHE A 145 -4.40 5.96 -0.55
N VAL A 146 -4.48 5.08 -1.53
CA VAL A 146 -4.02 3.69 -1.41
C VAL A 146 -2.55 3.61 -1.78
N ILE A 147 -1.75 3.01 -0.91
CA ILE A 147 -0.34 2.71 -1.13
C ILE A 147 -0.18 1.19 -1.17
N GLU A 148 0.30 0.69 -2.29
CA GLU A 148 0.35 -0.74 -2.56
C GLU A 148 1.75 -1.31 -2.49
N ASN A 149 1.81 -2.64 -2.37
CA ASN A 149 3.02 -3.42 -2.50
C ASN A 149 4.12 -2.98 -1.53
N ILE A 150 3.80 -2.70 -0.25
CA ILE A 150 4.82 -2.41 0.76
C ILE A 150 5.37 -3.70 1.41
N CYS A 151 6.65 -3.70 1.76
CA CYS A 151 7.29 -4.81 2.45
C CYS A 151 6.95 -4.81 3.95
N LEU A 152 5.88 -5.50 4.33
CA LEU A 152 5.59 -5.77 5.73
C LEU A 152 6.03 -7.18 6.12
N THR A 153 6.51 -7.32 7.36
CA THR A 153 6.81 -8.62 7.98
C THR A 153 6.05 -8.72 9.29
N LYS A 154 5.78 -9.94 9.74
CA LYS A 154 5.05 -10.16 11.01
C LYS A 154 5.72 -9.48 12.21
N VAL A 155 7.05 -9.40 12.21
CA VAL A 155 7.83 -8.78 13.30
C VAL A 155 7.51 -7.28 13.44
N MET A 156 7.21 -6.60 12.33
CA MET A 156 6.97 -5.16 12.35
C MET A 156 5.65 -4.76 13.01
N LEU A 157 4.67 -5.66 13.08
CA LEU A 157 3.32 -5.33 13.56
C LEU A 157 3.28 -4.87 15.02
N GLY A 158 4.24 -5.31 15.84
CA GLY A 158 4.33 -4.94 17.25
C GLY A 158 5.11 -3.66 17.52
N THR A 159 5.84 -3.15 16.52
CA THR A 159 6.82 -2.07 16.70
C THR A 159 6.61 -0.88 15.78
N LEU A 160 5.81 -1.02 14.72
CA LEU A 160 5.62 0.06 13.74
C LEU A 160 4.77 1.18 14.34
N ASP A 161 5.36 2.37 14.44
CA ASP A 161 4.74 3.55 15.05
C ASP A 161 4.20 4.51 14.00
N SER A 162 4.97 4.75 12.93
CA SER A 162 4.60 5.66 11.85
C SER A 162 5.17 5.24 10.50
N LEU A 163 4.58 5.79 9.44
CA LEU A 163 5.12 5.75 8.07
C LEU A 163 5.58 7.15 7.69
N GLU A 164 6.81 7.25 7.19
CA GLU A 164 7.23 8.38 6.38
C GLU A 164 7.01 8.01 4.91
N ILE A 165 6.32 8.88 4.18
CA ILE A 165 5.90 8.63 2.79
C ILE A 165 6.40 9.79 1.95
N SER A 166 7.00 9.50 0.79
CA SER A 166 7.33 10.50 -0.23
C SER A 166 7.08 9.99 -1.63
N PHE A 167 6.64 10.84 -2.53
CA PHE A 167 6.38 10.48 -3.93
C PHE A 167 6.58 11.69 -4.84
N ASP A 168 6.69 11.46 -6.15
CA ASP A 168 6.73 12.52 -7.15
C ASP A 168 5.29 12.87 -7.60
N PRO A 169 4.73 14.02 -7.17
CA PRO A 169 3.37 14.41 -7.58
C PRO A 169 3.28 14.81 -9.05
N THR A 170 4.42 15.07 -9.73
CA THR A 170 4.47 15.54 -11.11
C THR A 170 4.44 14.39 -12.14
N SER A 171 4.55 13.14 -11.68
CA SER A 171 4.43 11.96 -12.53
C SER A 171 3.08 11.95 -13.27
N ALA A 172 3.14 11.74 -14.59
CA ALA A 172 1.96 11.66 -15.46
C ALA A 172 1.16 10.35 -15.30
N SER A 173 1.73 9.34 -14.64
CA SER A 173 1.02 8.08 -14.38
C SER A 173 0.00 8.24 -13.25
N THR A 174 -1.11 7.51 -13.34
CA THR A 174 -2.10 7.37 -12.26
C THR A 174 -1.54 6.60 -11.06
N GLY A 175 -0.63 5.66 -11.29
CA GLY A 175 0.19 5.06 -10.23
C GLY A 175 1.48 5.85 -10.08
N LYS A 176 1.81 6.30 -8.88
CA LYS A 176 3.02 7.10 -8.66
C LYS A 176 3.94 6.32 -7.75
N ARG A 177 5.17 6.06 -8.21
CA ARG A 177 6.20 5.46 -7.34
C ARG A 177 6.33 6.29 -6.07
N CYS A 178 6.38 5.59 -4.94
CA CYS A 178 6.55 6.24 -3.65
C CYS A 178 7.53 5.46 -2.78
N ASP A 179 8.28 6.21 -1.98
CA ASP A 179 9.11 5.69 -0.91
C ASP A 179 8.30 5.68 0.39
N VAL A 180 8.35 4.56 1.08
CA VAL A 180 7.71 4.32 2.37
C VAL A 180 8.78 3.83 3.34
N ILE A 181 8.98 4.58 4.41
CA ILE A 181 9.90 4.23 5.50
C ILE A 181 9.06 3.91 6.74
N ALA A 182 9.20 2.69 7.22
CA ALA A 182 8.69 2.27 8.51
C ALA A 182 9.54 2.88 9.63
N VAL A 183 8.90 3.56 10.57
CA VAL A 183 9.52 4.12 11.78
C VAL A 183 9.04 3.35 13.01
N SER A 184 9.96 3.00 13.88
CA SER A 184 9.67 2.31 15.15
C SER A 184 10.58 2.75 16.29
N ASP A 185 10.09 2.63 17.52
CA ASP A 185 10.88 2.86 18.73
C ASP A 185 11.81 1.68 19.05
N GLU A 186 11.43 0.45 18.69
CA GLU A 186 12.22 -0.76 18.86
C GLU A 186 12.98 -1.18 17.58
N GLN A 187 14.00 -2.03 17.72
CA GLN A 187 14.84 -2.46 16.59
C GLN A 187 14.02 -3.34 15.64
N LEU A 188 13.74 -2.85 14.43
CA LEU A 188 13.12 -3.66 13.38
C LEU A 188 14.06 -4.82 13.07
N GLY A 189 13.60 -6.05 13.26
CA GLY A 189 14.43 -7.26 13.13
C GLY A 189 15.30 -7.26 11.86
N LYS A 190 16.55 -7.73 12.00
CA LYS A 190 17.56 -7.74 10.93
C LYS A 190 17.41 -8.87 9.88
N GLU A 191 16.30 -9.61 9.86
CA GLU A 191 16.18 -10.78 8.98
C GLU A 191 14.92 -10.71 8.10
N GLY A 192 15.11 -10.84 6.78
CA GLY A 192 14.04 -11.03 5.80
C GLY A 192 14.07 -10.02 4.64
N ALA A 193 14.41 -10.53 3.44
CA ALA A 193 14.39 -9.96 2.08
C ALA A 193 14.66 -8.45 1.92
N ALA A 194 15.74 -8.10 1.22
CA ALA A 194 15.85 -6.77 0.63
C ALA A 194 14.59 -6.49 -0.20
N CYS A 195 14.02 -5.29 -0.07
CA CYS A 195 12.90 -4.84 -0.90
C CYS A 195 13.33 -4.42 -2.31
N GLU A 196 14.62 -4.57 -2.63
CA GLU A 196 15.14 -4.44 -3.98
C GLU A 196 15.01 -5.79 -4.70
N LEU A 197 14.27 -5.83 -5.81
CA LEU A 197 13.93 -7.04 -6.57
C LEU A 197 14.36 -6.99 -8.03
#